data_AF-A0A2A2QMQ4-F1
#
_entry.id   AF-A0A2A2QMQ4-F1
#
_cell.length_a   1.000
_cell.length_b   1.000
_cell.length_c   1.000
_cell.angle_alpha   90.00
_cell.angle_beta   90.00
_cell.angle_gamma   90.00
#
_symmetry.space_group_name_H-M   'P 1'
#
loop_
_entity.id
_entity.type
_entity.pdbx_description
1 polymer ?
#
loop_
_entity_poly.entity_id
_entity_poly.type
_entity_poly.pdbx_seq_one_letter_code
_entity_poly.pdbx_strand_id
1 'polypeptide(L)'
;MDPDSPINIERRKAESAREKKVKTLARDFFAIYLDAAQSPDSVSSEELARLQEELKSRLEALDPSEIKLFMEECGNNPDLNAQARQALDVYVQKVFIVKYPIEMARMMSQAPKQFGIGDGKSYDSFSHLIYYYSGEQPDLQIVFESLSEAPPEFQSKYIGLATKFGTESPSQRAELLEEMRYFAVTPEQQELVKGQLGELAFGRPDAKGSFIELTDWIGSANLSSDELVAATKGMQDKVRVGETAQWLDWLAKSDVPDEIAKERAFELATRWTETDYQAVGQWLNKSPGSPEKTAVASAYAAKVYPYDPENAMKWIQTLPQGPDRIKALETIYQGLPKDSDEAEAFASEFGRGK
;
A
#
# COMPACT_ATOMS: atom_id res chain seq x y z
N MET A 1 -10.89 24.42 41.30
CA MET A 1 -11.68 25.45 40.59
C MET A 1 -13.13 25.28 41.00
N ASP A 2 -13.81 26.38 41.34
CA ASP A 2 -15.21 26.36 41.78
C ASP A 2 -16.14 25.99 40.60
N PRO A 3 -16.87 24.85 40.65
CA PRO A 3 -17.77 24.43 39.59
C PRO A 3 -18.92 25.42 39.33
N ASP A 4 -19.24 26.29 40.29
CA ASP A 4 -20.33 27.28 40.21
C ASP A 4 -19.83 28.69 39.89
N SER A 5 -18.59 28.83 39.45
CA SER A 5 -18.11 30.06 38.82
C SER A 5 -18.99 30.42 37.61
N PRO A 6 -19.34 31.71 37.38
CA PRO A 6 -20.13 32.15 36.23
C PRO A 6 -19.59 31.65 34.88
N ILE A 7 -18.26 31.56 34.73
CA ILE A 7 -17.59 31.04 33.54
C ILE A 7 -17.93 29.56 33.30
N ASN A 8 -17.98 28.75 34.37
CA ASN A 8 -18.33 27.34 34.30
C ASN A 8 -19.82 27.12 34.03
N ILE A 9 -20.69 28.04 34.47
CA ILE A 9 -22.13 27.99 34.15
C ILE A 9 -22.38 28.34 32.69
N GLU A 10 -21.74 29.39 32.15
CA GLU A 10 -21.88 29.77 30.74
C GLU A 10 -21.34 28.68 29.79
N ARG A 11 -20.17 28.10 30.11
CA ARG A 11 -19.62 26.97 29.36
C ARG A 11 -20.59 25.78 29.30
N ARG A 12 -21.18 25.40 30.44
CA ARG A 12 -22.19 24.32 30.52
C ARG A 12 -23.43 24.62 29.68
N LYS A 13 -23.91 25.87 29.67
CA LYS A 13 -25.07 26.28 28.85
C LYS A 13 -24.75 26.21 27.36
N ALA A 14 -23.57 26.65 26.94
CA ALA A 14 -23.13 26.58 25.56
C ALA A 14 -22.99 25.12 25.07
N GLU A 15 -22.41 24.26 25.89
CA GLU A 15 -22.28 22.82 25.62
C GLU A 15 -23.66 22.14 25.49
N SER A 16 -24.58 22.41 26.42
CA SER A 16 -25.95 21.89 26.36
C SER A 16 -26.72 22.39 25.12
N ALA A 17 -26.55 23.65 24.73
CA ALA A 17 -27.18 24.20 23.52
C ALA A 17 -26.64 23.51 22.26
N ARG A 18 -25.33 23.27 22.21
CA ARG A 18 -24.67 22.57 21.12
C ARG A 18 -25.11 21.11 21.01
N GLU A 19 -25.16 20.36 22.10
CA GLU A 19 -25.71 19.00 22.11
C GLU A 19 -27.14 18.96 21.60
N LYS A 20 -27.99 19.90 22.05
CA LYS A 20 -29.38 19.99 21.60
C LYS A 20 -29.49 20.27 20.09
N LYS A 21 -28.64 21.16 19.56
CA LYS A 21 -28.54 21.45 18.12
C LYS A 21 -28.20 20.17 17.34
N VAL A 22 -27.15 19.45 17.76
CA VAL A 22 -26.67 18.23 17.10
C VAL A 22 -27.71 17.10 17.17
N LYS A 23 -28.34 16.87 18.33
CA LYS A 23 -29.41 15.88 18.49
C LYS A 23 -30.60 16.15 17.58
N THR A 24 -30.98 17.42 17.45
CA THR A 24 -32.05 17.82 16.52
C THR A 24 -31.64 17.52 15.08
N LEU A 25 -30.41 17.83 14.70
CA LEU A 25 -29.87 17.54 13.37
C LEU A 25 -29.82 16.04 13.06
N ALA A 26 -29.35 15.21 13.99
CA ALA A 26 -29.34 13.75 13.85
C ALA A 26 -30.76 13.21 13.66
N ARG A 27 -31.72 13.66 14.46
CA ARG A 27 -33.13 13.28 14.32
C ARG A 27 -33.69 13.65 12.93
N ASP A 28 -33.40 14.86 12.45
CA ASP A 28 -33.89 15.32 11.15
C ASP A 28 -33.23 14.52 10.00
N PHE A 29 -31.93 14.18 10.13
CA PHE A 29 -31.24 13.26 9.22
C PHE A 29 -31.94 11.90 9.16
N PHE A 30 -32.28 11.32 10.32
CA PHE A 30 -32.99 10.05 10.40
C PHE A 30 -34.39 10.13 9.79
N ALA A 31 -35.17 11.17 10.06
CA ALA A 31 -36.48 11.33 9.45
C ALA A 31 -36.39 11.35 7.90
N ILE A 32 -35.35 11.99 7.35
CA ILE A 32 -35.16 12.08 5.89
C ILE A 32 -34.68 10.76 5.29
N TYR A 33 -33.71 10.07 5.90
CA TYR A 33 -33.07 8.91 5.29
C TYR A 33 -33.57 7.55 5.82
N LEU A 34 -34.33 7.53 6.90
CA LEU A 34 -34.93 6.34 7.50
C LEU A 34 -36.43 6.23 7.20
N ASP A 35 -37.19 7.31 7.41
CA ASP A 35 -38.66 7.27 7.31
C ASP A 35 -39.15 7.46 5.87
N ALA A 36 -38.50 8.30 5.06
CA ALA A 36 -38.84 8.46 3.64
C ALA A 36 -38.64 7.17 2.81
N ALA A 37 -37.74 6.29 3.25
CA ALA A 37 -37.54 4.97 2.65
C ALA A 37 -38.68 3.99 2.99
N GLN A 38 -39.37 4.20 4.12
CA GLN A 38 -40.48 3.35 4.58
C GLN A 38 -41.86 3.84 4.08
N SER A 39 -41.98 5.10 3.68
CA SER A 39 -43.23 5.67 3.12
C SER A 39 -42.96 6.60 1.93
N PRO A 40 -42.64 6.03 0.74
CA PRO A 40 -42.22 6.80 -0.45
C PRO A 40 -43.27 7.80 -0.95
N ASP A 41 -44.55 7.51 -0.70
CA ASP A 41 -45.69 8.33 -1.15
C ASP A 41 -46.06 9.47 -0.19
N SER A 42 -45.40 9.57 0.97
CA SER A 42 -45.80 10.50 2.05
C SER A 42 -45.24 11.93 1.92
N VAL A 43 -44.19 12.11 1.11
CA VAL A 43 -43.52 13.41 0.90
C VAL A 43 -43.30 13.62 -0.60
N SER A 44 -43.67 14.78 -1.13
CA SER A 44 -43.45 15.08 -2.55
C SER A 44 -41.94 15.11 -2.87
N SER A 45 -41.55 14.77 -4.10
CA SER A 45 -40.14 14.80 -4.52
C SER A 45 -39.48 16.17 -4.34
N GLU A 46 -40.25 17.25 -4.56
CA GLU A 46 -39.78 18.63 -4.38
C GLU A 46 -39.56 18.98 -2.90
N GLU A 47 -40.45 18.53 -2.02
CA GLU A 47 -40.33 18.75 -0.58
C GLU A 47 -39.16 17.94 0.02
N LEU A 48 -38.99 16.70 -0.41
CA LEU A 48 -37.84 15.88 0.00
C LEU A 48 -36.51 16.52 -0.42
N ALA A 49 -36.43 17.02 -1.66
CA ALA A 49 -35.24 17.72 -2.15
C ALA A 49 -34.94 18.98 -1.33
N ARG A 50 -35.98 19.75 -0.97
CA ARG A 50 -35.83 20.93 -0.11
C ARG A 50 -35.32 20.57 1.29
N LEU A 51 -35.87 19.52 1.90
CA LEU A 51 -35.44 19.03 3.21
C LEU A 51 -34.00 18.52 3.19
N GLN A 52 -33.60 17.81 2.13
CA GLN A 52 -32.22 17.35 1.93
C GLN A 52 -31.24 18.52 1.78
N GLU A 53 -31.62 19.58 1.06
CA GLU A 53 -30.77 20.77 0.91
C GLU A 53 -30.62 21.55 2.22
N GLU A 54 -31.71 21.71 2.99
CA GLU A 54 -31.65 22.33 4.32
C GLU A 54 -30.78 21.51 5.29
N LEU A 55 -30.95 20.19 5.29
CA LEU A 55 -30.13 19.27 6.08
C LEU A 55 -28.66 19.39 5.70
N LYS A 56 -28.36 19.38 4.39
CA LYS A 56 -27.00 19.54 3.86
C LYS A 56 -26.37 20.85 4.34
N SER A 57 -27.07 21.99 4.23
CA SER A 57 -26.57 23.28 4.71
C SER A 57 -26.23 23.26 6.20
N ARG A 58 -27.05 22.60 7.02
CA ARG A 58 -26.80 22.44 8.46
C ARG A 58 -25.62 21.52 8.76
N LEU A 59 -25.42 20.45 7.99
CA LEU A 59 -24.28 19.55 8.10
C LEU A 59 -22.97 20.24 7.69
N GLU A 60 -22.99 21.01 6.59
CA GLU A 60 -21.84 21.80 6.14
C GLU A 60 -21.42 22.88 7.16
N ALA A 61 -22.37 23.36 7.97
CA ALA A 61 -22.12 24.35 9.02
C ALA A 61 -21.52 23.76 10.32
N LEU A 62 -21.40 22.43 10.44
CA LEU A 62 -20.82 21.83 11.64
C LEU A 62 -19.32 22.13 11.76
N ASP A 63 -18.87 22.33 13.00
CA ASP A 63 -17.46 22.31 13.37
C ASP A 63 -16.99 20.87 13.72
N PRO A 64 -15.68 20.57 13.82
CA PRO A 64 -15.18 19.22 14.09
C PRO A 64 -15.79 18.58 15.35
N SER A 65 -15.99 19.38 16.39
CA SER A 65 -16.50 18.87 17.64
C SER A 65 -18.01 18.58 17.56
N GLU A 66 -18.77 19.35 16.78
CA GLU A 66 -20.17 19.03 16.45
C GLU A 66 -20.30 17.81 15.53
N ILE A 67 -19.38 17.64 14.57
CA ILE A 67 -19.31 16.46 13.70
C ILE A 67 -19.12 15.20 14.55
N LYS A 68 -18.18 15.23 15.52
CA LYS A 68 -17.97 14.10 16.44
C LYS A 68 -19.26 13.71 17.16
N LEU A 69 -19.94 14.67 17.78
CA LEU A 69 -21.21 14.42 18.46
C LEU A 69 -22.29 13.89 17.49
N PHE A 70 -22.36 14.43 16.27
CA PHE A 70 -23.33 13.99 15.27
C PHE A 70 -23.09 12.53 14.87
N MET A 71 -21.83 12.14 14.62
CA MET A 71 -21.46 10.77 14.30
C MET A 71 -21.71 9.80 15.46
N GLU A 72 -21.49 10.23 16.70
CA GLU A 72 -21.84 9.45 17.89
C GLU A 72 -23.35 9.21 18.02
N GLU A 73 -24.17 10.26 17.85
CA GLU A 73 -25.63 10.15 17.85
C GLU A 73 -26.12 9.24 16.72
N CYS A 74 -25.52 9.35 15.52
CA CYS A 74 -25.87 8.50 14.39
C CYS A 74 -25.49 7.03 14.63
N GLY A 75 -24.29 6.77 15.15
CA GLY A 75 -23.79 5.42 15.40
C GLY A 75 -24.50 4.68 16.55
N ASN A 76 -25.09 5.41 17.50
CA ASN A 76 -25.85 4.84 18.61
C ASN A 76 -27.29 4.46 18.23
N ASN A 77 -27.77 4.83 17.04
CA ASN A 77 -29.12 4.50 16.60
C ASN A 77 -29.17 3.04 16.09
N PRO A 78 -29.92 2.13 16.76
CA PRO A 78 -30.02 0.74 16.34
C PRO A 78 -30.73 0.56 15.00
N ASP A 79 -31.53 1.53 14.58
CA ASP A 79 -32.33 1.47 13.35
C ASP A 79 -31.56 1.97 12.12
N LEU A 80 -30.28 2.36 12.25
CA LEU A 80 -29.46 2.88 11.15
C LEU A 80 -29.29 1.84 10.02
N ASN A 81 -30.14 1.94 9.00
CA ASN A 81 -30.19 1.07 7.82
C ASN A 81 -29.07 1.37 6.80
N ALA A 82 -28.92 0.51 5.79
CA ALA A 82 -27.86 0.63 4.78
C ALA A 82 -27.91 1.93 3.97
N GLN A 83 -29.11 2.44 3.65
CA GLN A 83 -29.29 3.68 2.89
C GLN A 83 -28.83 4.90 3.70
N ALA A 84 -29.24 4.99 4.96
CA ALA A 84 -28.82 6.05 5.87
C ALA A 84 -27.30 6.00 6.11
N ARG A 85 -26.70 4.81 6.24
CA ARG A 85 -25.24 4.65 6.30
C ARG A 85 -24.55 5.16 5.05
N GLN A 86 -25.07 4.83 3.87
CA GLN A 86 -24.51 5.30 2.61
C GLN A 86 -24.58 6.83 2.50
N ALA A 87 -25.69 7.43 2.89
CA ALA A 87 -25.82 8.90 2.94
C ALA A 87 -24.79 9.51 3.90
N LEU A 88 -24.61 8.92 5.09
CA LEU A 88 -23.63 9.36 6.08
C LEU A 88 -22.20 9.27 5.53
N ASP A 89 -21.84 8.13 4.89
CA ASP A 89 -20.55 7.93 4.24
C ASP A 89 -20.29 9.02 3.18
N VAL A 90 -21.31 9.41 2.40
CA VAL A 90 -21.19 10.47 1.39
C VAL A 90 -20.90 11.83 2.04
N TYR A 91 -21.56 12.19 3.16
CA TYR A 91 -21.26 13.44 3.87
C TYR A 91 -19.86 13.42 4.50
N VAL A 92 -19.46 12.29 5.09
CA VAL A 92 -18.10 12.12 5.63
C VAL A 92 -17.07 12.37 4.54
N GLN A 93 -17.23 11.71 3.39
CA GLN A 93 -16.29 11.77 2.27
C GLN A 93 -16.26 13.14 1.58
N LYS A 94 -17.42 13.66 1.20
CA LYS A 94 -17.51 14.85 0.33
C LYS A 94 -17.57 16.18 1.07
N VAL A 95 -17.89 16.18 2.36
CA VAL A 95 -18.06 17.41 3.15
C VAL A 95 -17.06 17.44 4.29
N PHE A 96 -17.11 16.47 5.20
CA PHE A 96 -16.33 16.55 6.44
C PHE A 96 -14.83 16.37 6.19
N ILE A 97 -14.43 15.36 5.41
CA ILE A 97 -13.02 15.13 5.05
C ILE A 97 -12.46 16.33 4.28
N VAL A 98 -13.21 16.86 3.32
CA VAL A 98 -12.75 18.01 2.52
C VAL A 98 -12.53 19.27 3.38
N LYS A 99 -13.39 19.48 4.39
CA LYS A 99 -13.35 20.69 5.24
C LYS A 99 -12.37 20.56 6.41
N TYR A 100 -12.21 19.36 6.96
CA TYR A 100 -11.45 19.09 8.19
C TYR A 100 -10.66 17.78 8.09
N PRO A 101 -9.73 17.63 7.13
CA PRO A 101 -9.11 16.34 6.84
C PRO A 101 -8.36 15.76 8.03
N ILE A 102 -7.58 16.59 8.73
CA ILE A 102 -6.75 16.18 9.87
C ILE A 102 -7.62 15.77 11.06
N GLU A 103 -8.64 16.57 11.40
CA GLU A 103 -9.56 16.24 12.48
C GLU A 103 -10.39 14.99 12.16
N MET A 104 -10.80 14.82 10.90
CA MET A 104 -11.51 13.63 10.46
C MET A 104 -10.63 12.39 10.50
N ALA A 105 -9.36 12.48 10.09
CA ALA A 105 -8.40 11.38 10.24
C ALA A 105 -8.29 10.94 11.70
N ARG A 106 -8.17 11.89 12.63
CA ARG A 106 -8.14 11.64 14.08
C ARG A 106 -9.44 11.02 14.59
N MET A 107 -10.62 11.50 14.17
CA MET A 107 -11.90 10.93 14.60
C MET A 107 -12.11 9.51 14.06
N MET A 108 -11.84 9.32 12.77
CA MET A 108 -11.95 8.03 12.10
C MET A 108 -11.01 6.98 12.72
N SER A 109 -9.81 7.39 13.12
CA SER A 109 -8.86 6.48 13.76
C SER A 109 -9.23 6.12 15.20
N GLN A 110 -9.84 7.05 15.94
CA GLN A 110 -10.30 6.83 17.32
C GLN A 110 -11.60 6.02 17.40
N ALA A 111 -12.49 6.15 16.40
CA ALA A 111 -13.80 5.51 16.39
C ALA A 111 -14.13 4.83 15.04
N PRO A 112 -13.30 3.90 14.53
CA PRO A 112 -13.41 3.35 13.18
C PRO A 112 -14.81 2.86 12.79
N LYS A 113 -15.47 2.13 13.69
CA LYS A 113 -16.79 1.55 13.44
C LYS A 113 -17.87 2.61 13.18
N GLN A 114 -17.76 3.80 13.79
CA GLN A 114 -18.71 4.89 13.56
C GLN A 114 -18.61 5.47 12.14
N PHE A 115 -17.47 5.26 11.47
CA PHE A 115 -17.18 5.73 10.12
C PHE A 115 -17.17 4.58 9.08
N GLY A 116 -17.75 3.43 9.42
CA GLY A 116 -17.81 2.26 8.54
C GLY A 116 -16.46 1.61 8.25
N ILE A 117 -15.44 1.87 9.08
CA ILE A 117 -14.09 1.31 8.95
C ILE A 117 -14.04 -0.02 9.70
N GLY A 118 -13.60 -1.08 8.99
CA GLY A 118 -13.51 -2.44 9.55
C GLY A 118 -14.66 -3.37 9.16
N ASP A 119 -15.64 -2.90 8.39
CA ASP A 119 -16.80 -3.69 7.90
C ASP A 119 -16.45 -4.59 6.70
N GLY A 120 -15.17 -4.87 6.44
CA GLY A 120 -14.70 -5.65 5.30
C GLY A 120 -14.76 -4.94 3.94
N LYS A 121 -15.13 -3.65 3.91
CA LYS A 121 -15.06 -2.81 2.70
C LYS A 121 -13.59 -2.60 2.30
N SER A 122 -13.28 -2.76 1.02
CA SER A 122 -11.95 -2.46 0.46
C SER A 122 -11.66 -0.96 0.34
N TYR A 123 -12.70 -0.13 0.29
CA TYR A 123 -12.62 1.32 0.22
C TYR A 123 -13.50 1.91 1.32
N ASP A 124 -12.86 2.33 2.41
CA ASP A 124 -13.50 2.98 3.56
C ASP A 124 -13.21 4.49 3.58
N SER A 125 -13.80 5.22 4.53
CA SER A 125 -13.69 6.68 4.57
C SER A 125 -12.25 7.19 4.81
N PHE A 126 -11.40 6.42 5.50
CA PHE A 126 -9.99 6.77 5.64
C PHE A 126 -9.23 6.51 4.34
N SER A 127 -9.56 5.41 3.65
CA SER A 127 -9.07 5.18 2.28
C SER A 127 -9.44 6.36 1.38
N HIS A 128 -10.71 6.82 1.42
CA HIS A 128 -11.17 7.97 0.65
C HIS A 128 -10.33 9.22 0.92
N LEU A 129 -10.05 9.55 2.18
CA LEU A 129 -9.17 10.66 2.54
C LEU A 129 -7.84 10.58 1.80
N ILE A 130 -7.14 9.44 1.91
CA ILE A 130 -5.82 9.27 1.29
C ILE A 130 -5.92 9.32 -0.23
N TYR A 131 -6.92 8.66 -0.82
CA TYR A 131 -7.16 8.67 -2.26
C TYR A 131 -7.43 10.08 -2.80
N TYR A 132 -8.30 10.83 -2.12
CA TYR A 132 -8.69 12.17 -2.51
C TYR A 132 -7.49 13.11 -2.54
N TYR A 133 -6.69 13.13 -1.47
CA TYR A 133 -5.53 14.02 -1.36
C TYR A 133 -4.25 13.48 -2.03
N SER A 134 -4.21 12.22 -2.47
CA SER A 134 -3.11 11.72 -3.30
C SER A 134 -3.34 11.93 -4.80
N GLY A 135 -4.61 12.03 -5.24
CA GLY A 135 -4.96 12.01 -6.67
C GLY A 135 -5.98 13.07 -7.11
N GLU A 136 -7.15 13.15 -6.48
CA GLU A 136 -8.23 14.04 -6.94
C GLU A 136 -7.96 15.53 -6.66
N GLN A 137 -7.44 15.84 -5.48
CA GLN A 137 -6.98 17.17 -5.06
C GLN A 137 -5.61 17.00 -4.38
N PRO A 138 -4.52 16.83 -5.17
CA PRO A 138 -3.22 16.47 -4.63
C PRO A 138 -2.72 17.45 -3.57
N ASP A 139 -2.55 16.94 -2.35
CA ASP A 139 -1.95 17.62 -1.20
C ASP A 139 -1.34 16.52 -0.30
N LEU A 140 -0.09 16.17 -0.59
CA LEU A 140 0.61 15.10 0.12
C LEU A 140 0.88 15.47 1.59
N GLN A 141 1.01 16.76 1.90
CA GLN A 141 1.16 17.23 3.27
C GLN A 141 -0.06 16.82 4.10
N ILE A 142 -1.29 17.04 3.59
CA ILE A 142 -2.52 16.58 4.25
C ILE A 142 -2.53 15.05 4.41
N VAL A 143 -2.06 14.29 3.42
CA VAL A 143 -1.98 12.83 3.49
C VAL A 143 -1.12 12.38 4.67
N PHE A 144 0.11 12.89 4.79
CA PHE A 144 1.05 12.45 5.82
C PHE A 144 0.77 13.06 7.20
N GLU A 145 0.20 14.26 7.28
CA GLU A 145 -0.31 14.81 8.54
C GLU A 145 -1.50 13.97 9.06
N SER A 146 -2.41 13.57 8.18
CA SER A 146 -3.54 12.68 8.53
C SER A 146 -3.07 11.30 9.03
N LEU A 147 -2.05 10.73 8.39
CA LEU A 147 -1.43 9.49 8.86
C LEU A 147 -0.75 9.67 10.22
N SER A 148 -0.09 10.82 10.46
CA SER A 148 0.59 11.12 11.72
C SER A 148 -0.36 11.22 12.91
N GLU A 149 -1.60 11.68 12.67
CA GLU A 149 -2.67 11.73 13.67
C GLU A 149 -3.31 10.35 13.96
N ALA A 150 -2.99 9.34 13.17
CA ALA A 150 -3.53 8.00 13.28
C ALA A 150 -2.55 7.06 13.99
N PRO A 151 -3.03 6.02 14.69
CA PRO A 151 -2.18 5.05 15.35
C PRO A 151 -1.44 4.17 14.33
N PRO A 152 -0.36 3.46 14.72
CA PRO A 152 0.49 2.71 13.80
C PRO A 152 -0.24 1.70 12.91
N GLU A 153 -1.29 1.06 13.41
CA GLU A 153 -2.10 0.13 12.61
C GLU A 153 -2.83 0.80 11.45
N PHE A 154 -3.26 2.06 11.61
CA PHE A 154 -3.82 2.87 10.53
C PHE A 154 -2.72 3.29 9.55
N GLN A 155 -1.61 3.80 10.06
CA GLN A 155 -0.47 4.20 9.22
C GLN A 155 -0.05 3.05 8.30
N SER A 156 0.12 1.86 8.87
CA SER A 156 0.48 0.65 8.13
C SER A 156 -0.56 0.25 7.08
N LYS A 157 -1.85 0.34 7.42
CA LYS A 157 -2.94 -0.02 6.51
C LYS A 157 -3.03 0.92 5.30
N TYR A 158 -2.78 2.23 5.48
CA TYR A 158 -3.16 3.22 4.47
C TYR A 158 -1.99 3.92 3.76
N ILE A 159 -0.76 3.90 4.28
CA ILE A 159 0.38 4.60 3.65
C ILE A 159 0.61 4.15 2.18
N GLY A 160 0.40 2.87 1.88
CA GLY A 160 0.58 2.31 0.54
C GLY A 160 -0.49 2.75 -0.46
N LEU A 161 -1.53 3.47 -0.04
CA LEU A 161 -2.48 4.09 -0.96
C LEU A 161 -1.87 5.33 -1.63
N ALA A 162 -0.96 6.04 -0.97
CA ALA A 162 -0.31 7.23 -1.53
C ALA A 162 0.59 6.89 -2.73
N THR A 163 1.26 5.74 -2.70
CA THR A 163 2.14 5.28 -3.80
C THR A 163 1.40 4.95 -5.09
N LYS A 164 0.08 4.76 -5.03
CA LYS A 164 -0.75 4.51 -6.23
C LYS A 164 -0.85 5.70 -7.18
N PHE A 165 -0.67 6.93 -6.68
CA PHE A 165 -0.77 8.16 -7.49
C PHE A 165 0.57 8.88 -7.63
N GLY A 166 1.45 8.74 -6.63
CA GLY A 166 2.77 9.38 -6.65
C GLY A 166 3.80 8.72 -7.56
N THR A 167 3.45 7.70 -8.34
CA THR A 167 4.40 6.91 -9.17
C THR A 167 4.25 7.13 -10.69
N GLU A 168 3.43 8.10 -11.11
CA GLU A 168 3.17 8.39 -12.52
C GLU A 168 4.28 9.18 -13.23
N SER A 169 5.06 9.98 -12.49
CA SER A 169 6.17 10.75 -13.03
C SER A 169 7.36 10.81 -12.07
N PRO A 170 8.58 11.06 -12.57
CA PRO A 170 9.74 11.24 -11.71
C PRO A 170 9.58 12.36 -10.67
N SER A 171 8.91 13.46 -11.01
CA SER A 171 8.67 14.57 -10.08
C SER A 171 7.71 14.19 -8.96
N GLN A 172 6.60 13.52 -9.28
CA GLN A 172 5.66 13.02 -8.27
C GLN A 172 6.32 12.02 -7.32
N ARG A 173 7.19 11.14 -7.84
CA ARG A 173 7.92 10.19 -6.98
C ARG A 173 8.89 10.89 -6.03
N ALA A 174 9.57 11.93 -6.50
CA ALA A 174 10.49 12.70 -5.70
C ALA A 174 9.76 13.45 -4.57
N GLU A 175 8.66 14.12 -4.90
CA GLU A 175 7.80 14.81 -3.93
C GLU A 175 7.23 13.83 -2.89
N LEU A 176 6.73 12.67 -3.33
CA LEU A 176 6.23 11.63 -2.42
C LEU A 176 7.32 11.08 -1.50
N LEU A 177 8.54 10.87 -2.00
CA LEU A 177 9.66 10.42 -1.17
C LEU A 177 10.02 11.47 -0.10
N GLU A 178 10.01 12.75 -0.45
CA GLU A 178 10.31 13.84 0.47
C GLU A 178 9.29 13.90 1.62
N GLU A 179 8.01 13.85 1.31
CA GLU A 179 6.93 13.83 2.31
C GLU A 179 6.96 12.56 3.18
N MET A 180 7.24 11.39 2.59
CA MET A 180 7.46 10.16 3.35
C MET A 180 8.63 10.29 4.33
N ARG A 181 9.74 10.93 3.91
CA ARG A 181 10.90 11.17 4.79
C ARG A 181 10.55 12.14 5.92
N TYR A 182 9.76 13.18 5.64
CA TYR A 182 9.28 14.11 6.67
C TYR A 182 8.37 13.41 7.70
N PHE A 183 7.51 12.50 7.24
CA PHE A 183 6.65 11.67 8.08
C PHE A 183 7.42 10.69 8.98
N ALA A 184 8.56 10.17 8.52
CA ALA A 184 9.32 9.11 9.17
C ALA A 184 10.16 9.54 10.39
N VAL A 185 9.51 10.14 11.39
CA VAL A 185 10.18 10.68 12.59
C VAL A 185 10.45 9.64 13.68
N THR A 186 9.71 8.52 13.66
CA THR A 186 9.89 7.38 14.60
C THR A 186 10.49 6.16 13.88
N PRO A 187 11.17 5.24 14.61
CA PRO A 187 11.68 3.99 14.02
C PRO A 187 10.60 3.16 13.32
N GLU A 188 9.39 3.12 13.88
CA GLU A 188 8.26 2.40 13.29
C GLU A 188 7.83 3.02 11.94
N GLN A 189 7.79 4.35 11.85
CA GLN A 189 7.48 5.04 10.60
C GLN A 189 8.60 4.93 9.57
N GLN A 190 9.87 4.90 10.00
CA GLN A 190 11.01 4.66 9.13
C GLN A 190 10.93 3.29 8.46
N GLU A 191 10.63 2.23 9.23
CA GLU A 191 10.42 0.89 8.67
C GLU A 191 9.18 0.85 7.76
N LEU A 192 8.14 1.60 8.11
CA LEU A 192 6.94 1.69 7.28
C LEU A 192 7.22 2.32 5.91
N VAL A 193 7.94 3.45 5.88
CA VAL A 193 8.37 4.14 4.65
C VAL A 193 9.34 3.28 3.86
N LYS A 194 10.29 2.63 4.53
CA LYS A 194 11.20 1.67 3.91
C LYS A 194 10.45 0.55 3.19
N GLY A 195 9.35 0.08 3.76
CA GLY A 195 8.44 -0.88 3.14
C GLY A 195 7.75 -0.39 1.86
N GLN A 196 7.62 0.93 1.66
CA GLN A 196 7.02 1.51 0.45
C GLN A 196 8.03 1.74 -0.69
N LEU A 197 9.33 1.72 -0.41
CA LEU A 197 10.36 2.08 -1.40
C LEU A 197 10.35 1.19 -2.64
N GLY A 198 9.97 -0.09 -2.52
CA GLY A 198 9.87 -0.97 -3.67
C GLY A 198 8.70 -0.64 -4.60
N GLU A 199 7.58 -0.12 -4.08
CA GLU A 199 6.51 0.43 -4.92
C GLU A 199 6.91 1.79 -5.48
N LEU A 200 7.58 2.63 -4.70
CA LEU A 200 8.00 3.94 -5.16
C LEU A 200 9.02 3.86 -6.30
N ALA A 201 10.00 2.96 -6.17
CA ALA A 201 11.11 2.82 -7.11
C ALA A 201 10.73 2.10 -8.41
N PHE A 202 9.86 1.09 -8.34
CA PHE A 202 9.57 0.21 -9.49
C PHE A 202 8.08 0.13 -9.85
N GLY A 203 7.21 0.63 -8.98
CA GLY A 203 5.76 0.63 -9.19
C GLY A 203 5.34 1.66 -10.23
N ARG A 204 4.31 1.29 -10.98
CA ARG A 204 3.65 2.07 -12.01
C ARG A 204 2.19 1.59 -12.13
N PRO A 205 1.20 2.50 -12.22
CA PRO A 205 -0.21 2.09 -12.29
C PRO A 205 -0.56 1.26 -13.53
N ASP A 206 -0.12 1.69 -14.71
CA ASP A 206 -0.62 1.14 -15.98
C ASP A 206 0.34 0.19 -16.70
N ALA A 207 1.65 0.34 -16.48
CA ALA A 207 2.67 -0.45 -17.17
C ALA A 207 4.00 -0.40 -16.44
N LYS A 208 4.78 -1.49 -16.53
CA LYS A 208 6.15 -1.51 -15.98
C LYS A 208 7.01 -0.37 -16.54
N GLY A 209 7.71 0.35 -15.68
CA GLY A 209 8.64 1.42 -16.09
C GLY A 209 9.79 0.89 -16.93
N SER A 210 10.41 1.76 -17.73
CA SER A 210 11.63 1.38 -18.45
C SER A 210 12.84 1.40 -17.53
N PHE A 211 13.88 0.64 -17.87
CA PHE A 211 15.16 0.65 -17.17
C PHE A 211 15.69 2.07 -16.92
N ILE A 212 15.77 2.90 -17.97
CA ILE A 212 16.35 4.25 -17.91
C ILE A 212 15.56 5.13 -16.93
N GLU A 213 14.24 5.18 -17.09
CA GLU A 213 13.37 5.94 -16.18
C GLU A 213 13.54 5.47 -14.73
N LEU A 214 13.55 4.15 -14.56
CA LEU A 214 13.84 3.40 -13.34
C LEU A 214 15.05 3.98 -12.60
N THR A 215 16.18 3.85 -13.27
CA THR A 215 17.50 4.15 -12.75
C THR A 215 17.78 5.63 -12.60
N ASP A 216 17.21 6.48 -13.48
CA ASP A 216 17.36 7.93 -13.39
C ASP A 216 16.73 8.44 -12.09
N TRP A 217 15.51 7.97 -11.77
CA TRP A 217 14.87 8.33 -10.50
C TRP A 217 15.64 7.78 -9.31
N ILE A 218 16.00 6.49 -9.31
CA ILE A 218 16.75 5.85 -8.20
C ILE A 218 18.06 6.60 -7.93
N GLY A 219 18.78 7.00 -8.99
CA GLY A 219 20.02 7.76 -8.88
C GLY A 219 19.84 9.16 -8.31
N SER A 220 18.69 9.80 -8.57
CA SER A 220 18.36 11.14 -8.03
C SER A 220 17.78 11.11 -6.61
N ALA A 221 17.20 9.98 -6.18
CA ALA A 221 16.49 9.84 -4.91
C ALA A 221 17.40 9.86 -3.67
N ASN A 222 18.72 9.75 -3.86
CA ASN A 222 19.72 9.71 -2.79
C ASN A 222 19.36 8.65 -1.71
N LEU A 223 19.13 7.42 -2.17
CA LEU A 223 18.83 6.28 -1.31
C LEU A 223 20.13 5.77 -0.68
N SER A 224 20.11 5.55 0.63
CA SER A 224 21.15 4.80 1.33
C SER A 224 21.19 3.33 0.86
N SER A 225 22.28 2.62 1.17
CA SER A 225 22.40 1.18 0.87
C SER A 225 21.23 0.37 1.44
N ASP A 226 20.81 0.67 2.67
CA ASP A 226 19.67 -0.01 3.33
C ASP A 226 18.33 0.29 2.64
N GLU A 227 18.14 1.53 2.18
CA GLU A 227 16.96 1.92 1.39
C GLU A 227 16.96 1.24 0.01
N LEU A 228 18.12 1.12 -0.65
CA LEU A 228 18.27 0.39 -1.92
C LEU A 228 17.97 -1.10 -1.77
N VAL A 229 18.40 -1.72 -0.69
CA VAL A 229 18.04 -3.11 -0.35
C VAL A 229 16.53 -3.28 -0.26
N ALA A 230 15.84 -2.33 0.38
CA ALA A 230 14.39 -2.34 0.50
C ALA A 230 13.70 -2.06 -0.85
N ALA A 231 14.18 -1.08 -1.60
CA ALA A 231 13.63 -0.69 -2.90
C ALA A 231 13.70 -1.85 -3.90
N THR A 232 14.82 -2.57 -3.96
CA THR A 232 15.04 -3.67 -4.92
C THR A 232 14.31 -4.97 -4.55
N LYS A 233 13.71 -5.05 -3.37
CA LYS A 233 12.97 -6.23 -2.93
C LYS A 233 11.75 -6.49 -3.84
N GLY A 234 11.71 -7.67 -4.47
CA GLY A 234 10.61 -8.04 -5.37
C GLY A 234 10.66 -7.35 -6.73
N MET A 235 11.80 -6.76 -7.12
CA MET A 235 11.93 -6.03 -8.38
C MET A 235 11.63 -6.89 -9.63
N GLN A 236 11.87 -8.21 -9.57
CA GLN A 236 11.62 -9.13 -10.69
C GLN A 236 10.17 -9.13 -11.18
N ASP A 237 9.22 -8.83 -10.28
CA ASP A 237 7.80 -8.78 -10.62
C ASP A 237 7.41 -7.43 -11.24
N LYS A 238 8.22 -6.40 -11.04
CA LYS A 238 7.93 -5.01 -11.42
C LYS A 238 8.71 -4.52 -12.64
N VAL A 239 9.88 -5.10 -12.93
CA VAL A 239 10.69 -4.72 -14.10
C VAL A 239 10.31 -5.50 -15.36
N ARG A 240 10.60 -4.92 -16.52
CA ARG A 240 10.35 -5.55 -17.83
C ARG A 240 11.35 -6.68 -18.06
N VAL A 241 10.84 -7.87 -18.40
CA VAL A 241 11.70 -9.05 -18.62
C VAL A 241 12.72 -8.82 -19.74
N GLY A 242 12.36 -8.09 -20.80
CA GLY A 242 13.27 -7.76 -21.89
C GLY A 242 14.46 -6.87 -21.50
N GLU A 243 14.40 -6.23 -20.34
CA GLU A 243 15.46 -5.35 -19.81
C GLU A 243 16.26 -6.03 -18.68
N THR A 244 16.01 -7.33 -18.40
CA THR A 244 16.63 -8.04 -17.26
C THR A 244 18.15 -7.99 -17.28
N ALA A 245 18.79 -8.12 -18.46
CA ALA A 245 20.23 -8.02 -18.59
C ALA A 245 20.78 -6.66 -18.11
N GLN A 246 20.07 -5.57 -18.38
CA GLN A 246 20.46 -4.23 -17.93
C GLN A 246 20.31 -4.10 -16.41
N TRP A 247 19.27 -4.70 -15.82
CA TRP A 247 19.08 -4.75 -14.37
C TRP A 247 20.15 -5.57 -13.66
N LEU A 248 20.59 -6.69 -14.24
CA LEU A 248 21.71 -7.47 -13.71
C LEU A 248 23.02 -6.65 -13.73
N ASP A 249 23.29 -5.95 -14.83
CA ASP A 249 24.48 -5.08 -14.94
C ASP A 249 24.41 -3.88 -13.98
N TRP A 250 23.21 -3.37 -13.71
CA TRP A 250 22.98 -2.28 -12.75
C TRP A 250 23.17 -2.75 -11.31
N LEU A 251 22.61 -3.91 -10.93
CA LEU A 251 22.75 -4.48 -9.59
C LEU A 251 24.23 -4.66 -9.22
N ALA A 252 25.03 -5.19 -10.15
CA ALA A 252 26.48 -5.40 -9.97
C ALA A 252 27.30 -4.11 -9.75
N LYS A 253 26.71 -2.93 -10.02
CA LYS A 253 27.37 -1.61 -9.89
C LYS A 253 26.68 -0.71 -8.86
N SER A 254 25.60 -1.19 -8.25
CA SER A 254 24.81 -0.44 -7.28
C SER A 254 25.42 -0.54 -5.88
N ASP A 255 24.95 0.28 -4.95
CA ASP A 255 25.32 0.20 -3.53
C ASP A 255 24.53 -0.88 -2.75
N VAL A 256 23.86 -1.80 -3.45
CA VAL A 256 23.24 -2.98 -2.84
C VAL A 256 24.35 -3.96 -2.43
N PRO A 257 24.38 -4.48 -1.19
CA PRO A 257 25.40 -5.42 -0.76
C PRO A 257 25.46 -6.67 -1.65
N ASP A 258 26.65 -7.15 -1.99
CA ASP A 258 26.90 -8.24 -2.95
C ASP A 258 26.00 -9.47 -2.75
N GLU A 259 25.83 -9.93 -1.50
CA GLU A 259 24.99 -11.10 -1.21
C GLU A 259 23.51 -10.87 -1.53
N ILE A 260 23.02 -9.64 -1.29
CA ILE A 260 21.66 -9.25 -1.67
C ILE A 260 21.57 -9.07 -3.19
N ALA A 261 22.58 -8.48 -3.83
CA ALA A 261 22.61 -8.32 -5.29
C ALA A 261 22.56 -9.69 -6.01
N LYS A 262 23.29 -10.70 -5.51
CA LYS A 262 23.19 -12.09 -5.99
C LYS A 262 21.79 -12.68 -5.82
N GLU A 263 21.15 -12.43 -4.67
CA GLU A 263 19.78 -12.89 -4.42
C GLU A 263 18.81 -12.27 -5.45
N ARG A 264 18.87 -10.95 -5.66
CA ARG A 264 18.05 -10.25 -6.67
C ARG A 264 18.36 -10.74 -8.09
N ALA A 265 19.63 -11.00 -8.40
CA ALA A 265 20.04 -11.54 -9.70
C ALA A 265 19.45 -12.94 -9.94
N PHE A 266 19.43 -13.81 -8.92
CA PHE A 266 18.77 -15.11 -8.99
C PHE A 266 17.27 -14.98 -9.21
N GLU A 267 16.59 -14.07 -8.51
CA GLU A 267 15.13 -13.82 -8.66
C GLU A 267 14.78 -13.29 -10.06
N LEU A 268 15.55 -12.33 -10.56
CA LEU A 268 15.44 -11.81 -11.92
C LEU A 268 15.66 -12.91 -12.97
N ALA A 269 16.72 -13.70 -12.83
CA ALA A 269 17.04 -14.80 -13.72
C ALA A 269 15.98 -15.91 -13.71
N THR A 270 15.38 -16.17 -12.55
CA THR A 270 14.26 -17.11 -12.38
C THR A 270 13.10 -16.67 -13.27
N ARG A 271 12.64 -15.43 -13.12
CA ARG A 271 11.52 -14.88 -13.92
C ARG A 271 11.86 -14.77 -15.41
N TRP A 272 13.09 -14.38 -15.72
CA TRP A 272 13.55 -14.26 -17.10
C TRP A 272 13.63 -15.63 -17.78
N THR A 273 14.14 -16.67 -17.12
CA THR A 273 14.23 -18.04 -17.67
C THR A 273 12.84 -18.62 -17.94
N GLU A 274 11.87 -18.40 -17.04
CA GLU A 274 10.48 -18.82 -17.25
C GLU A 274 9.83 -18.19 -18.50
N THR A 275 10.28 -17.00 -18.88
CA THR A 275 9.70 -16.24 -19.99
C THR A 275 10.49 -16.45 -21.29
N ASP A 276 11.82 -16.48 -21.21
CA ASP A 276 12.74 -16.56 -22.35
C ASP A 276 14.08 -17.21 -21.92
N TYR A 277 14.05 -18.52 -21.71
CA TYR A 277 15.25 -19.30 -21.36
C TYR A 277 16.36 -19.18 -22.42
N GLN A 278 16.01 -19.02 -23.71
CA GLN A 278 17.00 -18.91 -24.78
C GLN A 278 17.82 -17.63 -24.65
N ALA A 279 17.18 -16.49 -24.36
CA ALA A 279 17.88 -15.24 -24.10
C ALA A 279 18.79 -15.33 -22.87
N VAL A 280 18.35 -16.00 -21.79
CA VAL A 280 19.19 -16.23 -20.60
C VAL A 280 20.42 -17.07 -20.95
N GLY A 281 20.25 -18.18 -21.68
CA GLY A 281 21.38 -19.01 -22.13
C GLY A 281 22.37 -18.25 -23.01
N GLN A 282 21.88 -17.39 -23.91
CA GLN A 282 22.74 -16.51 -24.71
C GLN A 282 23.50 -15.49 -23.86
N TRP A 283 22.83 -14.88 -22.87
CA TRP A 283 23.45 -13.96 -21.92
C TRP A 283 24.53 -14.67 -21.11
N LEU A 284 24.25 -15.85 -20.54
CA LEU A 284 25.22 -16.66 -19.81
C LEU A 284 26.47 -16.99 -20.64
N ASN A 285 26.32 -17.27 -21.93
CA ASN A 285 27.46 -17.55 -22.80
C ASN A 285 28.32 -16.32 -23.11
N LYS A 286 27.73 -15.11 -23.10
CA LYS A 286 28.41 -13.86 -23.45
C LYS A 286 28.99 -13.12 -22.24
N SER A 287 28.35 -13.24 -21.08
CA SER A 287 28.72 -12.50 -19.87
C SER A 287 30.06 -12.98 -19.31
N PRO A 288 30.93 -12.07 -18.82
CA PRO A 288 32.15 -12.45 -18.14
C PRO A 288 31.85 -13.20 -16.84
N GLY A 289 32.83 -13.93 -16.31
CA GLY A 289 32.69 -14.56 -14.99
C GLY A 289 32.47 -13.50 -13.90
N SER A 290 31.34 -13.57 -13.21
CA SER A 290 31.00 -12.71 -12.08
C SER A 290 30.11 -13.44 -11.07
N PRO A 291 30.01 -12.95 -9.83
CA PRO A 291 29.04 -13.42 -8.84
C PRO A 291 27.59 -13.44 -9.33
N GLU A 292 27.16 -12.45 -10.12
CA GLU A 292 25.82 -12.38 -10.67
C GLU A 292 25.63 -13.43 -11.76
N LYS A 293 26.66 -13.68 -12.59
CA LYS A 293 26.61 -14.74 -13.59
C LYS A 293 26.44 -16.12 -12.94
N THR A 294 27.09 -16.38 -11.81
CA THR A 294 26.90 -17.66 -11.09
C THR A 294 25.49 -17.77 -10.50
N ALA A 295 24.94 -16.69 -9.96
CA ALA A 295 23.55 -16.65 -9.51
C ALA A 295 22.55 -16.88 -10.66
N VAL A 296 22.77 -16.26 -11.83
CA VAL A 296 21.94 -16.45 -13.03
C VAL A 296 22.03 -17.87 -13.56
N ALA A 297 23.24 -18.45 -13.61
CA ALA A 297 23.44 -19.84 -14.06
C ALA A 297 22.77 -20.84 -13.10
N SER A 298 22.80 -20.56 -11.80
CA SER A 298 22.08 -21.32 -10.76
C SER A 298 20.56 -21.31 -10.99
N ALA A 299 19.97 -20.12 -11.15
CA ALA A 299 18.54 -19.97 -11.44
C ALA A 299 18.14 -20.63 -12.79
N TYR A 300 18.97 -20.43 -13.83
CA TYR A 300 18.75 -21.02 -15.15
C TYR A 300 18.71 -22.54 -15.09
N ALA A 301 19.72 -23.17 -14.47
CA ALA A 301 19.77 -24.62 -14.34
C ALA A 301 18.57 -25.16 -13.57
N ALA A 302 18.20 -24.51 -12.46
CA ALA A 302 17.06 -24.92 -11.66
C ALA A 302 15.73 -24.85 -12.44
N LYS A 303 15.55 -23.84 -13.30
CA LYS A 303 14.33 -23.69 -14.11
C LYS A 303 14.29 -24.55 -15.35
N VAL A 304 15.45 -24.89 -15.91
CA VAL A 304 15.54 -25.77 -17.09
C VAL A 304 15.40 -27.24 -16.70
N TYR A 305 15.79 -27.64 -15.48
CA TYR A 305 15.82 -29.03 -15.06
C TYR A 305 14.54 -29.82 -15.35
N PRO A 306 13.31 -29.32 -15.05
CA PRO A 306 12.09 -30.10 -15.32
C PRO A 306 11.84 -30.42 -16.80
N TYR A 307 12.52 -29.72 -17.72
CA TYR A 307 12.35 -29.86 -19.16
C TYR A 307 13.57 -30.52 -19.84
N ASP A 308 14.77 -30.26 -19.32
CA ASP A 308 16.04 -30.79 -19.82
C ASP A 308 17.02 -31.00 -18.65
N PRO A 309 16.86 -32.11 -17.90
CA PRO A 309 17.71 -32.42 -16.75
C PRO A 309 19.20 -32.51 -17.11
N GLU A 310 19.52 -33.09 -18.27
CA GLU A 310 20.92 -33.26 -18.70
C GLU A 310 21.62 -31.91 -18.90
N ASN A 311 20.97 -30.96 -19.58
CA ASN A 311 21.52 -29.63 -19.78
C ASN A 311 21.59 -28.83 -18.48
N ALA A 312 20.55 -28.92 -17.63
CA ALA A 312 20.57 -28.30 -16.31
C ALA A 312 21.77 -28.79 -15.47
N MET A 313 22.01 -30.10 -15.43
CA MET A 313 23.13 -30.67 -14.70
C MET A 313 24.49 -30.26 -15.29
N LYS A 314 24.61 -30.09 -16.61
CA LYS A 314 25.83 -29.52 -17.22
C LYS A 314 26.09 -28.11 -16.72
N TRP A 315 25.07 -27.26 -16.65
CA TRP A 315 25.22 -25.91 -16.07
C TRP A 315 25.59 -25.95 -14.59
N ILE A 316 24.98 -26.82 -13.79
CA ILE A 316 25.33 -27.01 -12.37
C ILE A 316 26.81 -27.41 -12.22
N GLN A 317 27.35 -28.23 -13.13
CA GLN A 317 28.76 -28.62 -13.10
C GLN A 317 29.71 -27.46 -13.45
N THR A 318 29.25 -26.43 -14.17
CA THR A 318 30.05 -25.22 -14.42
C THR A 318 30.11 -24.28 -13.22
N LEU A 319 29.19 -24.42 -12.26
CA LEU A 319 29.18 -23.60 -11.05
C LEU A 319 30.31 -24.02 -10.11
N PRO A 320 31.06 -23.06 -9.53
CA PRO A 320 31.98 -23.35 -8.43
C PRO A 320 31.27 -24.07 -7.28
N GLN A 321 32.02 -24.87 -6.52
CA GLN A 321 31.49 -25.36 -5.25
C GLN A 321 31.17 -24.17 -4.34
N GLY A 322 29.95 -24.13 -3.80
CA GLY A 322 29.52 -23.01 -2.98
C GLY A 322 28.00 -22.80 -2.98
N PRO A 323 27.55 -21.66 -2.43
CA PRO A 323 26.14 -21.37 -2.20
C PRO A 323 25.27 -21.44 -3.46
N ASP A 324 25.73 -20.89 -4.59
CA ASP A 324 24.94 -20.86 -5.83
C ASP A 324 24.66 -22.27 -6.38
N ARG A 325 25.66 -23.17 -6.34
CA ARG A 325 25.49 -24.56 -6.76
C ARG A 325 24.54 -25.32 -5.83
N ILE A 326 24.68 -25.11 -4.53
CA ILE A 326 23.79 -25.70 -3.51
C ILE A 326 22.36 -25.21 -3.73
N LYS A 327 22.18 -23.90 -3.91
CA LYS A 327 20.87 -23.27 -4.16
C LYS A 327 20.19 -23.84 -5.41
N ALA A 328 20.93 -24.08 -6.50
CA ALA A 328 20.39 -24.71 -7.71
C ALA A 328 19.86 -26.12 -7.40
N LEU A 329 20.67 -26.96 -6.77
CA LEU A 329 20.31 -28.33 -6.41
C LEU A 329 19.13 -28.38 -5.43
N GLU A 330 19.12 -27.53 -4.41
CA GLU A 330 18.00 -27.43 -3.46
C GLU A 330 16.71 -26.97 -4.15
N THR A 331 16.80 -26.01 -5.08
CA THR A 331 15.63 -25.52 -5.85
C THR A 331 15.08 -26.62 -6.74
N ILE A 332 15.95 -27.40 -7.40
CA ILE A 332 15.54 -28.55 -8.21
C ILE A 332 14.82 -29.58 -7.34
N TYR A 333 15.45 -30.00 -6.25
CA TYR A 333 14.87 -30.97 -5.32
C TYR A 333 13.50 -30.52 -4.79
N GLN A 334 13.34 -29.25 -4.43
CA GLN A 334 12.06 -28.69 -3.98
C GLN A 334 10.98 -28.64 -5.08
N GLY A 335 11.39 -28.59 -6.35
CA GLY A 335 10.50 -28.62 -7.51
C GLY A 335 10.03 -30.02 -7.90
N LEU A 336 10.68 -31.07 -7.40
CA LEU A 336 10.31 -32.46 -7.69
C LEU A 336 9.02 -32.86 -6.95
N PRO A 337 8.20 -33.77 -7.51
CA PRO A 337 7.05 -34.31 -6.80
C PRO A 337 7.46 -34.94 -5.47
N LYS A 338 6.75 -34.59 -4.38
CA LYS A 338 7.00 -35.16 -3.06
C LYS A 338 6.84 -36.68 -3.07
N ASP A 339 7.74 -37.36 -2.36
CA ASP A 339 7.75 -38.83 -2.20
C ASP A 339 7.84 -39.61 -3.53
N SER A 340 8.49 -39.02 -4.54
CA SER A 340 8.77 -39.69 -5.81
C SER A 340 10.15 -40.36 -5.80
N ASP A 341 10.28 -41.48 -6.53
CA ASP A 341 11.56 -42.15 -6.76
C ASP A 341 12.63 -41.19 -7.32
N GLU A 342 12.21 -40.22 -8.14
CA GLU A 342 13.08 -39.18 -8.69
C GLU A 342 13.62 -38.24 -7.60
N ALA A 343 12.76 -37.79 -6.68
CA ALA A 343 13.18 -36.97 -5.55
C ALA A 343 14.11 -37.75 -4.61
N GLU A 344 13.83 -39.02 -4.33
CA GLU A 344 14.69 -39.88 -3.53
C GLU A 344 16.06 -40.11 -4.17
N ALA A 345 16.08 -40.43 -5.47
CA ALA A 345 17.32 -40.60 -6.22
C ALA A 345 18.15 -39.31 -6.25
N PHE A 346 17.50 -38.17 -6.53
CA PHE A 346 18.15 -36.87 -6.54
C PHE A 346 18.72 -36.51 -5.17
N ALA A 347 17.97 -36.74 -4.09
CA ALA A 347 18.45 -36.55 -2.72
C ALA A 347 19.61 -37.48 -2.36
N SER A 348 19.61 -38.73 -2.84
CA SER A 348 20.72 -39.64 -2.58
C SER A 348 22.00 -39.23 -3.33
N GLU A 349 21.87 -38.64 -4.51
CA GLU A 349 23.01 -38.23 -5.34
C GLU A 349 23.55 -36.86 -4.91
N PHE A 350 22.67 -35.92 -4.56
CA PHE A 350 22.98 -34.50 -4.33
C PHE A 350 22.58 -33.94 -2.96
N GLY A 351 21.94 -34.73 -2.09
CA GLY A 351 21.45 -34.30 -0.79
C GLY A 351 22.56 -33.96 0.21
N ARG A 352 22.34 -32.85 0.92
CA ARG A 352 23.22 -32.13 1.87
C ARG A 352 24.42 -32.92 2.43
N GLY A 353 25.63 -32.44 2.12
CA GLY A 353 26.85 -32.77 2.86
C GLY A 353 27.98 -33.46 2.09
N LYS A 354 28.00 -33.41 0.75
CA LYS A 354 29.16 -33.80 -0.06
C LYS A 354 29.78 -32.61 -0.78
#